data_AF-A0A2J8PZV1-F1
#
_entry.id   AF-A0A2J8PZV1-F1
#
_cell.length_a   1.000
_cell.length_b   1.000
_cell.length_c   1.000
_cell.angle_alpha   90.00
_cell.angle_beta   90.00
_cell.angle_gamma   90.00
#
_symmetry.space_group_name_H-M   'P 1'
#
loop_
_entity.id
_entity.type
_entity.pdbx_description
1 polymer ?
#
loop_
_entity_poly.entity_id
_entity_poly.type
_entity_poly.pdbx_seq_one_letter_code
_entity_poly.pdbx_strand_id
1 'polypeptide(L)'
;MAWQMMQLLLLALVTAAGSAQPRSARARTDLLNVCMNAKHHKTQPSPEDELYGQCSPWKKNACCTASTSQELHKDTSRLYNFNWDHCGKMEPTCKHHFIQDGCL
;
A
#
# COMPACT_ATOMS: atom_id res chain seq x y z
N MET A 1 -12.16 -19.57 -60.02
CA MET A 1 -11.24 -20.20 -59.06
C MET A 1 -10.20 -19.22 -58.50
N ALA A 2 -9.36 -18.57 -59.31
CA ALA A 2 -8.31 -17.65 -58.83
C ALA A 2 -8.84 -16.39 -58.09
N TRP A 3 -9.98 -15.85 -58.54
CA TRP A 3 -10.60 -14.65 -57.93
C TRP A 3 -11.11 -14.90 -56.50
N GLN A 4 -11.73 -16.06 -56.26
CA GLN A 4 -12.19 -16.45 -54.92
C GLN A 4 -11.00 -16.72 -53.98
N MET A 5 -9.93 -17.32 -54.49
CA MET A 5 -8.70 -17.52 -53.71
C MET A 5 -8.04 -16.20 -53.34
N MET A 6 -8.03 -15.21 -54.25
CA MET A 6 -7.51 -13.87 -53.97
C MET A 6 -8.33 -13.14 -52.89
N GLN A 7 -9.66 -13.25 -52.93
CA GLN A 7 -10.54 -12.67 -51.90
C GLN A 7 -10.36 -13.34 -50.54
N LEU A 8 -10.20 -14.67 -50.49
CA LEU A 8 -9.95 -15.42 -49.26
C LEU A 8 -8.58 -15.07 -48.66
N LEU A 9 -7.55 -14.89 -49.49
CA LEU A 9 -6.22 -14.47 -49.05
C LEU A 9 -6.21 -13.05 -48.48
N LEU A 10 -6.96 -12.12 -49.10
CA LEU A 10 -7.11 -10.75 -48.59
C LEU A 10 -7.86 -10.71 -47.26
N LEU A 11 -8.91 -11.50 -47.09
CA LEU A 11 -9.63 -11.63 -45.82
C LEU A 11 -8.75 -12.21 -44.70
N ALA A 12 -7.87 -13.15 -45.02
CA ALA A 12 -6.92 -13.73 -44.07
C ALA A 12 -5.80 -12.76 -43.63
N LEU A 13 -5.45 -11.78 -44.46
CA LEU A 13 -4.47 -10.74 -44.11
C LEU A 13 -5.04 -9.70 -43.13
N VAL A 14 -6.34 -9.41 -43.20
CA VAL A 14 -7.02 -8.46 -42.29
C VAL A 14 -7.15 -9.02 -40.86
N THR A 15 -7.20 -10.34 -40.69
CA THR A 15 -7.26 -10.98 -39.37
C THR A 15 -5.89 -11.13 -38.69
N ALA A 16 -4.78 -11.01 -39.44
CA ALA A 16 -3.42 -11.17 -38.91
C ALA A 16 -2.80 -9.86 -38.36
N ALA A 17 -3.34 -8.69 -38.72
CA ALA A 17 -2.72 -7.39 -38.41
C ALA A 17 -3.38 -6.60 -37.24
N GLY A 18 -4.40 -7.15 -36.57
CA GLY A 18 -5.34 -6.31 -35.82
C GLY A 18 -5.87 -6.84 -34.50
N SER A 19 -5.05 -7.49 -33.68
CA SER A 19 -5.36 -7.61 -32.25
C SER A 19 -4.09 -7.78 -31.42
N ALA A 20 -3.22 -6.76 -31.47
CA ALA A 20 -2.49 -6.39 -30.26
C ALA A 20 -3.54 -5.97 -29.24
N GLN A 21 -4.08 -6.96 -28.53
CA GLN A 21 -4.95 -6.75 -27.38
C GLN A 21 -4.20 -5.73 -26.52
N PRO A 22 -4.74 -4.51 -26.31
CA PRO A 22 -4.08 -3.60 -25.40
C PRO A 22 -3.90 -4.39 -24.13
N ARG A 23 -2.65 -4.54 -23.67
CA ARG A 23 -2.40 -5.02 -22.32
C ARG A 23 -3.20 -4.05 -21.48
N SER A 24 -4.37 -4.49 -21.05
CA SER A 24 -5.17 -3.76 -20.10
C SER A 24 -4.26 -3.72 -18.89
N ALA A 25 -3.54 -2.61 -18.74
CA ALA A 25 -3.13 -2.14 -17.43
C ALA A 25 -4.46 -1.87 -16.73
N ARG A 26 -5.15 -2.94 -16.32
CA ARG A 26 -6.30 -2.85 -15.45
C ARG A 26 -5.72 -2.13 -14.25
N ALA A 27 -6.06 -0.86 -14.10
CA ALA A 27 -5.58 -0.07 -12.99
C ALA A 27 -5.92 -0.88 -11.74
N ARG A 28 -4.89 -1.34 -11.02
CA ARG A 28 -5.01 -2.15 -9.80
C ARG A 28 -5.52 -1.26 -8.67
N THR A 29 -6.71 -0.73 -8.88
CA THR A 29 -7.42 0.20 -8.01
C THR A 29 -7.86 -0.50 -6.73
N ASP A 30 -7.97 -1.82 -6.76
CA ASP A 30 -8.13 -2.71 -5.61
C ASP A 30 -6.95 -2.68 -4.63
N LEU A 31 -5.78 -2.21 -5.06
CA LEU A 31 -4.60 -2.03 -4.19
C LEU A 31 -4.47 -0.61 -3.63
N LEU A 32 -5.33 0.32 -4.03
CA LEU A 32 -5.29 1.70 -3.58
C LEU A 32 -6.29 1.91 -2.43
N ASN A 33 -5.91 2.73 -1.45
CA ASN A 33 -6.77 3.07 -0.32
C ASN A 33 -7.29 1.85 0.46
N VAL A 34 -6.39 0.90 0.74
CA VAL A 34 -6.66 -0.30 1.55
C VAL A 34 -5.70 -0.36 2.73
N CYS A 35 -6.13 -1.00 3.81
CA CYS A 35 -5.25 -1.33 4.92
C CYS A 35 -4.80 -2.78 4.82
N MET A 36 -3.55 -3.07 5.19
CA MET A 36 -3.11 -4.45 5.31
C MET A 36 -3.87 -5.16 6.44
N ASN A 37 -4.12 -6.46 6.28
CA ASN A 37 -4.70 -7.28 7.34
C ASN A 37 -3.60 -7.69 8.34
N ALA A 38 -3.28 -6.80 9.28
CA ALA A 38 -2.27 -6.99 10.31
C ALA A 38 -2.80 -6.66 11.71
N LYS A 39 -2.04 -7.06 12.75
CA LYS A 39 -2.48 -7.10 14.16
C LYS A 39 -3.15 -5.83 14.68
N HIS A 40 -2.64 -4.65 14.30
CA HIS A 40 -3.11 -3.35 14.81
C HIS A 40 -3.63 -2.41 13.72
N HIS A 41 -3.85 -2.95 12.52
CA HIS A 41 -4.43 -2.19 11.42
C HIS A 41 -5.95 -2.26 11.48
N LYS A 42 -6.60 -1.15 11.12
CA LYS A 42 -8.03 -1.12 10.85
C LYS A 42 -8.35 -1.94 9.59
N THR A 43 -9.60 -2.34 9.45
CA THR A 43 -10.08 -3.06 8.26
C THR A 43 -10.05 -2.18 7.01
N GLN A 44 -10.31 -0.87 7.15
CA GLN A 44 -10.31 0.10 6.06
C GLN A 44 -9.74 1.44 6.52
N PRO A 45 -9.17 2.24 5.60
CA PRO A 45 -8.72 3.59 5.93
C PRO A 45 -9.90 4.48 6.35
N SER A 46 -9.66 5.33 7.34
CA SER A 46 -10.61 6.38 7.74
C SER A 46 -9.87 7.54 8.40
N PRO A 47 -10.48 8.73 8.51
CA PRO A 47 -9.94 9.81 9.32
C PRO A 47 -9.74 9.40 10.79
N GLU A 48 -8.70 9.95 11.41
CA GLU A 48 -8.30 9.77 12.81
C GLU A 48 -7.74 11.11 13.33
N ASP A 49 -8.60 11.97 13.87
CA ASP A 49 -8.19 13.35 14.23
C ASP A 49 -7.19 13.40 15.40
N GLU A 50 -7.10 12.33 16.17
CA GLU A 50 -6.31 12.23 17.41
C GLU A 50 -5.02 11.40 17.27
N LEU A 51 -4.48 11.27 16.05
CA LEU A 51 -3.17 10.63 15.86
C LEU A 51 -2.06 11.43 16.55
N TYR A 52 -1.27 10.73 17.37
CA TYR A 52 -0.28 11.32 18.26
C TYR A 52 1.08 11.56 17.58
N GLY A 53 1.69 12.70 17.88
CA GLY A 53 3.07 13.02 17.55
C GLY A 53 3.41 12.85 16.07
N GLN A 54 4.37 11.97 15.81
CA GLN A 54 4.91 11.69 14.48
C GLN A 54 3.86 11.10 13.54
N CYS A 55 2.78 10.50 14.05
CA CYS A 55 1.73 9.89 13.24
C CYS A 55 0.66 10.89 12.76
N SER A 56 0.71 12.16 13.19
CA SER A 56 -0.28 13.18 12.79
C SER A 56 -0.39 13.46 11.27
N PRO A 57 0.63 13.25 10.42
CA PRO A 57 0.48 13.43 8.97
C PRO A 57 -0.59 12.52 8.32
N TRP A 58 -0.87 11.35 8.89
CA TRP A 58 -1.83 10.39 8.35
C TRP A 58 -3.29 10.66 8.75
N LYS A 59 -3.56 11.65 9.63
CA LYS A 59 -4.87 11.86 10.26
C LYS A 59 -6.08 11.96 9.32
N LYS A 60 -5.87 12.45 8.09
CA LYS A 60 -6.96 12.62 7.13
C LYS A 60 -7.49 11.28 6.61
N ASN A 61 -6.65 10.24 6.59
CA ASN A 61 -6.99 8.93 6.08
C ASN A 61 -5.92 7.89 6.52
N ALA A 62 -6.11 7.26 7.67
CA ALA A 62 -5.13 6.38 8.31
C ALA A 62 -5.62 4.94 8.45
N CYS A 63 -4.67 4.01 8.56
CA CYS A 63 -4.91 2.60 8.88
C CYS A 63 -4.64 2.23 10.34
N CYS A 64 -4.03 3.12 11.12
CA CYS A 64 -3.86 2.97 12.56
C CYS A 64 -4.96 3.73 13.32
N THR A 65 -5.10 3.46 14.62
CA THR A 65 -5.98 4.21 15.52
C THR A 65 -5.17 5.21 16.36
N ALA A 66 -5.85 6.17 16.98
CA ALA A 66 -5.25 7.04 18.00
C ALA A 66 -4.48 6.24 19.08
N SER A 67 -5.05 5.13 19.58
CA SER A 67 -4.39 4.27 20.58
C SER A 67 -3.09 3.64 20.07
N THR A 68 -3.08 3.13 18.83
CA THR A 68 -1.86 2.59 18.20
C THR A 68 -0.79 3.67 18.08
N SER A 69 -1.16 4.89 17.65
CA SER A 69 -0.20 5.99 17.52
C SER A 69 0.43 6.41 18.86
N GLN A 70 -0.34 6.38 19.96
CA GLN A 70 0.18 6.66 21.30
C GLN A 70 1.10 5.54 21.79
N GLU A 71 0.75 4.28 21.54
CA GLU A 71 1.58 3.13 21.92
C GLU A 71 2.91 3.07 21.16
N LEU A 72 2.98 3.54 19.92
CA LEU A 72 4.23 3.63 19.15
C LEU A 72 5.27 4.56 19.79
N HIS A 73 4.83 5.57 20.52
CA HIS A 73 5.70 6.56 21.14
C HIS A 73 6.15 6.18 22.56
N LYS A 74 5.73 5.01 23.07
CA LYS A 74 6.17 4.51 24.38
C LYS A 74 7.48 3.73 24.24
N ASP A 75 8.41 3.91 25.19
CA ASP A 75 9.69 3.20 25.21
C ASP A 75 9.53 1.67 25.19
N THR A 76 8.50 1.17 25.87
CA THR A 76 8.07 -0.25 25.83
C THR A 76 6.67 -0.34 25.24
N SER A 77 6.57 -0.23 23.91
CA SER A 77 5.30 -0.33 23.19
C SER A 77 4.65 -1.70 23.37
N ARG A 78 3.36 -1.72 23.74
CA ARG A 78 2.60 -2.98 23.88
C ARG A 78 2.19 -3.59 22.54
N LEU A 79 2.43 -2.90 21.43
CA LEU A 79 2.02 -3.37 20.10
C LEU A 79 2.72 -4.69 19.75
N TYR A 80 4.04 -4.71 19.92
CA TYR A 80 4.90 -5.86 19.61
C TYR A 80 5.81 -6.24 20.77
N ASN A 81 5.69 -5.58 21.93
CA ASN A 81 6.56 -5.80 23.09
C ASN A 81 8.05 -5.69 22.73
N PHE A 82 8.37 -4.75 21.82
CA PHE A 82 9.72 -4.54 21.34
C PHE A 82 10.42 -3.48 22.20
N ASN A 83 11.66 -3.78 22.61
CA ASN A 83 12.50 -2.86 23.35
C ASN A 83 13.52 -2.22 22.41
N TRP A 84 13.38 -0.92 22.15
CA TRP A 84 14.36 -0.16 21.36
C TRP A 84 15.74 -0.10 22.03
N ASP A 85 15.79 -0.27 23.35
CA ASP A 85 17.01 -0.16 24.15
C ASP A 85 17.66 -1.53 24.44
N HIS A 86 17.43 -2.55 23.60
CA HIS A 86 17.91 -3.93 23.81
C HIS A 86 19.43 -4.09 23.76
N CYS A 87 20.16 -3.12 23.18
CA CYS A 87 21.63 -3.06 23.16
C CYS A 87 22.19 -1.93 24.06
N GLY A 88 21.38 -1.41 24.99
CA GLY A 88 21.64 -0.17 25.72
C GLY A 88 20.73 0.97 25.23
N LYS A 89 20.77 2.12 25.91
CA LYS A 89 19.87 3.24 25.62
C LYS A 89 20.08 3.75 24.19
N MET A 90 19.06 3.58 23.35
CA MET A 90 19.04 4.10 21.99
C MET A 90 19.03 5.63 22.04
N GLU A 91 19.81 6.24 21.16
CA GLU A 91 19.87 7.69 21.04
C GLU A 91 18.52 8.22 20.50
N PRO A 92 17.98 9.33 21.06
CA PRO A 92 16.67 9.84 20.67
C PRO A 92 16.47 10.14 19.17
N THR A 93 17.45 10.68 18.46
CA THR A 93 17.36 10.91 17.01
C THR A 93 17.32 9.59 16.21
N CYS A 94 18.00 8.54 16.69
CA CYS A 94 17.84 7.19 16.12
C CYS A 94 16.42 6.63 16.38
N LYS A 95 15.94 6.71 17.63
CA LYS A 95 14.59 6.26 18.02
C LYS A 95 13.48 7.00 17.26
N HIS A 96 13.69 8.28 16.96
CA HIS A 96 12.76 9.07 16.15
C HIS A 96 12.46 8.41 14.80
N HIS A 97 13.47 7.91 14.09
CA HIS A 97 13.25 7.23 12.80
C HIS A 97 12.44 5.94 12.93
N PHE A 98 12.63 5.16 14.00
CA PHE A 98 11.84 3.95 14.25
C PHE A 98 10.38 4.25 14.60
N ILE A 99 10.12 5.35 15.32
CA ILE A 99 8.74 5.79 15.57
C ILE A 99 8.08 6.23 14.26
N GLN A 100 8.79 6.98 13.41
CA GLN A 100 8.27 7.41 12.11
C GLN A 100 7.98 6.22 11.19
N ASP A 101 8.86 5.22 11.17
CA ASP A 101 8.67 3.94 10.46
C ASP A 101 7.42 3.20 10.95
N GLY A 102 7.21 3.13 12.27
CA GLY A 102 6.02 2.52 12.83
C GLY A 102 4.70 3.25 12.52
N CYS A 103 4.75 4.54 12.20
CA CYS A 103 3.56 5.30 11.79
C CYS A 103 3.18 5.10 10.30
N LEU A 104 4.12 4.64 9.46
CA LEU A 104 3.95 4.44 8.02
C LEU A 104 3.22 3.11 7.70
#